data_AF-A0A0F9EW62-F1
#
_entry.id   AF-A0A0F9EW62-F1
#
_cell.length_a   1.000
_cell.length_b   1.000
_cell.length_c   1.000
_cell.angle_alpha   90.00
_cell.angle_beta   90.00
_cell.angle_gamma   90.00
#
_symmetry.space_group_name_H-M   'P 1'
#
loop_
_entity.id
_entity.type
_entity.pdbx_description
1 polymer ?
#
loop_
_entity_poly.entity_id
_entity_poly.type
_entity_poly.pdbx_seq_one_letter_code
_entity_poly.pdbx_strand_id
1 'polypeptide(L)'
;MAKIKGERCRLSIDVHPEGHRRIKMSAAMHNQTIRSYVFEAIKERLGQDLDQQELLVMSAQLDPVLAELWDNENDAAYEKLIKNGVRS
;
A
#
# COMPACT_ATOMS: atom_id res chain seq x y z
N MET A 1 -9.79 26.41 26.21
CA MET A 1 -9.23 25.43 25.25
C MET A 1 -8.90 26.17 23.96
N ALA A 2 -7.62 26.37 23.66
CA ALA A 2 -7.19 27.12 22.49
C ALA A 2 -7.45 26.29 21.22
N LYS A 3 -8.29 26.81 20.32
CA LYS A 3 -8.42 26.28 18.95
C LYS A 3 -7.06 26.45 18.28
N ILE A 4 -6.35 25.35 18.00
CA ILE A 4 -5.23 25.37 17.08
C ILE A 4 -5.81 25.82 15.73
N LYS A 5 -5.62 27.10 15.39
CA LYS A 5 -5.97 27.63 14.08
C LYS A 5 -4.90 27.11 13.12
N GLY A 6 -5.02 25.84 12.76
CA GLY A 6 -4.11 25.18 11.82
C GLY A 6 -4.03 26.03 10.56
N GLU A 7 -2.82 26.45 10.21
CA GLU A 7 -2.58 27.26 9.02
C GLU A 7 -3.02 26.45 7.81
N ARG A 8 -4.04 26.94 7.08
CA ARG A 8 -4.54 26.27 5.88
C ARG A 8 -3.49 26.45 4.78
N CYS A 9 -2.67 25.44 4.56
CA CYS A 9 -1.75 25.42 3.43
C CYS A 9 -2.50 25.04 2.14
N ARG A 10 -2.30 25.81 1.07
CA ARG A 10 -2.87 25.53 -0.25
C ARG A 10 -1.85 24.76 -1.08
N LEU A 11 -2.19 23.55 -1.48
CA LEU A 11 -1.46 22.79 -2.49
C LEU A 11 -2.01 23.13 -3.88
N SER A 12 -1.13 23.48 -4.83
CA SER A 12 -1.48 23.70 -6.25
C SER A 12 -0.54 22.86 -7.10
N ILE A 13 -1.11 22.11 -8.04
CA ILE A 13 -0.39 21.13 -8.84
C ILE A 13 -0.75 21.37 -10.30
N ASP A 14 0.26 21.60 -11.12
CA ASP A 14 0.08 21.62 -12.56
C ASP A 14 0.00 20.18 -13.08
N VAL A 15 -1.08 19.89 -13.79
CA VAL A 15 -1.35 18.57 -14.34
C VAL A 15 -1.45 18.66 -15.85
N HIS A 16 -0.89 17.66 -16.54
CA HIS A 16 -1.07 17.54 -17.99
C HIS A 16 -2.58 17.46 -18.31
N PRO A 17 -3.05 18.02 -19.44
CA PRO A 17 -4.48 18.03 -19.79
C PRO A 17 -5.14 16.65 -19.74
N GLU A 18 -4.41 15.61 -20.14
CA GLU A 18 -4.90 14.23 -20.08
C GLU A 18 -5.09 13.73 -18.64
N GLY A 19 -4.15 14.05 -17.74
CA GLY A 19 -4.29 13.75 -16.32
C GLY A 19 -5.50 14.47 -15.71
N HIS A 20 -5.69 15.75 -16.04
CA HIS A 20 -6.86 16.50 -15.61
C HIS A 20 -8.18 15.89 -16.10
N ARG A 21 -8.25 15.41 -17.35
CA ARG A 21 -9.44 14.74 -17.89
C ARG A 21 -9.78 13.47 -17.13
N ARG A 22 -8.77 12.63 -16.86
CA ARG A 22 -8.94 11.38 -16.09
C ARG A 22 -9.44 11.66 -14.68
N ILE A 23 -8.81 12.62 -13.98
CA ILE A 23 -9.23 13.03 -12.63
C ILE A 23 -10.67 13.53 -12.63
N LYS A 24 -11.04 14.38 -13.61
CA LYS A 24 -12.40 14.90 -13.75
C LYS A 24 -13.43 13.78 -13.96
N MET A 25 -13.11 12.82 -14.82
CA MET A 25 -13.98 11.67 -15.10
C MET A 25 -14.19 10.81 -13.84
N SER A 26 -13.10 10.47 -13.14
CA SER A 26 -13.19 9.70 -11.89
C SER A 26 -13.99 10.44 -10.83
N ALA A 27 -13.74 11.74 -10.62
CA ALA A 27 -14.51 12.55 -9.69
C ALA A 27 -16.02 12.54 -10.02
N ALA A 28 -16.38 12.62 -11.31
CA ALA A 28 -17.76 12.52 -11.75
C ALA A 28 -18.37 11.13 -11.48
N MET A 29 -17.63 10.05 -11.73
CA MET A 29 -18.08 8.68 -11.42
C MET A 29 -18.39 8.48 -9.93
N HIS A 30 -17.63 9.15 -9.06
CA HIS A 30 -17.82 9.10 -7.60
C HIS A 30 -18.79 10.18 -7.07
N ASN A 31 -19.43 10.97 -7.93
CA ASN A 31 -20.28 12.11 -7.55
C ASN A 31 -19.58 13.12 -6.62
N GLN A 32 -18.29 13.34 -6.84
CA GLN A 32 -17.45 14.22 -6.04
C GLN A 32 -16.93 15.40 -6.86
N THR A 33 -16.56 16.48 -6.17
CA THR A 33 -15.77 17.53 -6.82
C THR A 33 -14.34 17.04 -7.05
N ILE A 34 -13.65 17.58 -8.05
CA ILE A 34 -12.23 17.26 -8.32
C ILE A 34 -11.38 17.42 -7.04
N ARG A 35 -11.61 18.50 -6.28
CA ARG A 35 -10.88 18.75 -5.03
C ARG A 35 -11.09 17.64 -4.01
N SER A 36 -12.34 17.28 -3.76
CA SER A 36 -12.69 16.24 -2.78
C SER A 36 -12.13 14.89 -3.20
N TYR A 37 -12.31 14.54 -4.47
CA TYR A 37 -11.82 13.28 -5.03
C TYR A 37 -10.29 13.16 -4.90
N VAL A 38 -9.55 14.20 -5.31
CA VAL A 38 -8.09 14.21 -5.21
C VAL A 38 -7.63 14.15 -3.75
N PHE A 39 -8.29 14.88 -2.86
CA PHE A 39 -7.93 14.90 -1.44
C PHE A 39 -8.14 13.55 -0.77
N GLU A 40 -9.30 12.91 -0.97
CA GLU A 40 -9.57 11.57 -0.42
C GLU A 40 -8.64 10.52 -1.04
N ALA A 41 -8.39 10.55 -2.36
CA ALA A 41 -7.47 9.62 -2.99
C ALA A 41 -6.03 9.73 -2.45
N ILE A 42 -5.55 10.96 -2.18
CA ILE A 42 -4.24 11.17 -1.55
C ILE A 42 -4.26 10.63 -0.11
N LYS A 43 -5.31 10.90 0.66
CA LYS A 43 -5.44 10.42 2.04
C LYS A 43 -5.48 8.89 2.11
N GLU A 44 -6.21 8.24 1.22
CA GLU A 44 -6.25 6.78 1.10
C GLU A 44 -4.87 6.21 0.75
N ARG A 45 -4.17 6.80 -0.23
CA ARG A 45 -2.80 6.39 -0.58
C ARG A 45 -1.85 6.54 0.61
N LEU A 46 -1.87 7.69 1.30
CA LEU A 46 -1.03 7.92 2.47
C LEU A 46 -1.32 6.94 3.60
N GLY A 47 -2.60 6.60 3.82
CA GLY A 47 -2.98 5.57 4.79
C GLY A 47 -2.38 4.21 4.42
N GLN A 48 -2.54 3.79 3.17
CA GLN A 48 -1.98 2.53 2.68
C GLN A 48 -0.45 2.48 2.79
N ASP A 49 0.24 3.58 2.50
CA ASP A 49 1.70 3.64 2.59
C ASP A 49 2.18 3.53 4.05
N LEU A 50 1.46 4.15 4.99
CA LEU A 50 1.74 4.05 6.43
C LEU A 50 1.45 2.65 6.97
N ASP A 51 0.31 2.06 6.60
CA ASP A 51 -0.04 0.70 6.99
C ASP A 51 1.00 -0.31 6.48
N GLN A 52 1.47 -0.14 5.23
CA GLN A 52 2.55 -0.96 4.67
C GLN A 52 3.87 -0.76 5.41
N GLN A 53 4.21 0.48 5.78
CA GLN A 53 5.41 0.76 6.56
C GLN A 53 5.34 0.16 7.96
N GLU A 54 4.18 0.25 8.63
CA GLU A 54 3.97 -0.35 9.95
C GLU A 54 4.06 -1.87 9.88
N LEU A 55 3.44 -2.52 8.90
CA LEU A 55 3.57 -3.96 8.66
C LEU A 55 5.02 -4.37 8.41
N LEU A 56 5.78 -3.58 7.64
CA LEU A 56 7.19 -3.85 7.38
C LEU A 56 8.02 -3.74 8.67
N VAL A 57 7.80 -2.70 9.47
CA VAL A 57 8.47 -2.53 10.77
C VAL A 57 8.09 -3.65 11.73
N MET A 58 6.82 -4.02 11.82
CA MET A 58 6.36 -5.15 12.63
C MET A 58 6.99 -6.46 12.18
N SER A 59 7.06 -6.73 10.88
CA SER A 59 7.71 -7.93 10.33
C SER A 59 9.22 -7.95 10.61
N ALA A 60 9.90 -6.80 10.52
CA ALA A 60 11.32 -6.67 10.82
C ALA A 60 11.60 -6.80 12.33
N GLN A 61 10.70 -6.32 13.18
CA GLN A 61 10.77 -6.48 14.64
C GLN A 61 10.47 -7.93 15.07
N LEU A 62 9.60 -8.62 14.34
CA LEU A 62 9.18 -9.99 14.60
C LEU A 62 10.20 -11.04 14.12
N ASP A 63 11.27 -10.65 13.43
CA ASP A 63 12.17 -11.66 12.85
C ASP A 63 13.68 -11.48 13.10
N PRO A 64 14.16 -12.03 14.23
CA PRO A 64 15.36 -12.89 14.23
C PRO A 64 15.02 -14.38 14.41
N VAL A 65 13.87 -14.68 14.99
CA VAL A 65 13.47 -16.05 15.40
C VAL A 65 12.69 -16.77 14.30
N LEU A 66 12.02 -16.03 13.41
CA LEU A 66 11.27 -16.59 12.28
C LEU A 66 12.21 -16.98 11.11
N ALA A 67 13.36 -16.34 10.97
CA ALA A 67 14.43 -16.58 10.02
C ALA A 67 15.20 -17.85 10.41
N GLU A 68 15.43 -18.07 11.71
CA GLU A 68 15.95 -19.36 12.22
C GLU A 68 14.94 -20.51 12.02
N LEU A 69 13.64 -20.24 12.08
CA LEU A 69 12.58 -21.24 11.84
C LEU A 69 12.34 -21.51 10.34
N TRP A 70 12.70 -20.57 9.46
CA TRP A 70 12.62 -20.73 8.01
C TRP A 70 13.83 -21.49 7.45
N ASP A 71 14.97 -21.48 8.13
CA ASP A 71 16.16 -22.30 7.83
C ASP A 71 16.01 -23.74 8.38
N ASN A 72 14.78 -24.26 8.36
CA ASN A 72 14.47 -25.60 8.83
C ASN A 72 14.67 -26.60 7.69
N GLU A 73 15.61 -27.53 7.86
CA GLU A 73 16.00 -28.61 6.93
C GLU A 73 14.83 -29.48 6.41
N ASN A 74 13.60 -29.24 6.86
CA ASN A 74 12.37 -29.90 6.43
C ASN A 74 11.93 -29.57 5.00
N ASP A 75 12.45 -28.51 4.36
CA ASP A 75 12.17 -28.23 2.94
C ASP A 75 12.72 -29.33 1.99
N ALA A 76 13.70 -30.11 2.42
CA ALA A 76 14.21 -31.26 1.64
C ALA A 76 13.21 -32.44 1.55
N ALA A 77 12.22 -32.51 2.45
CA ALA A 77 11.23 -33.59 2.46
C ALA A 77 10.18 -33.40 1.35
N TYR A 78 9.85 -32.17 0.98
CA TYR A 78 8.88 -31.86 -0.07
C TYR A 78 9.48 -31.90 -1.48
N GLU A 79 10.78 -31.64 -1.65
CA GLU A 79 11.45 -31.82 -2.95
C GLU A 79 11.45 -33.29 -3.42
N LYS A 80 11.53 -34.26 -2.49
CA LYS A 80 11.57 -35.69 -2.83
C LYS A 80 10.20 -36.25 -3.27
N LEU A 81 9.10 -35.61 -2.87
CA LEU A 81 7.75 -35.98 -3.30
C LEU A 81 7.45 -35.52 -4.73
N ILE A 82 8.03 -34.40 -5.18
CA ILE A 82 7.81 -33.88 -6.54
C ILE A 82 8.58 -34.71 -7.59
N LYS A 83 9.77 -35.23 -7.26
CA LYS A 83 10.62 -35.98 -8.22
C LYS A 83 10.17 -37.42 -8.52
N ASN A 84 9.24 -38.01 -7.76
CA ASN A 84 8.78 -39.38 -7.98
C ASN A 84 7.35 -39.50 -8.57
N GLY A 85 6.70 -38.37 -8.87
CA GLY A 85 5.33 -38.33 -9.39
C GLY A 85 5.17 -38.22 -10.91
N VAL A 86 6.26 -38.12 -11.68
CA VAL A 86 6.18 -38.03 -13.15
C VAL A 86 6.84 -39.27 -13.78
N ARG A 87 6.12 -40.39 -13.70
CA ARG A 87 6.25 -41.51 -14.64
C ARG A 87 4.87 -42.08 -14.92
N SER A 88 4.25 -41.60 -15.99
CA SER A 88 3.36 -42.36 -16.86
C SER A 88 3.86 -42.19 -18.29
#